data_AF-A0A536LL24-F1
#
_entry.id   AF-A0A536LL24-F1
#
_cell.length_a   1.000
_cell.length_b   1.000
_cell.length_c   1.000
_cell.angle_alpha   90.00
_cell.angle_beta   90.00
_cell.angle_gamma   90.00
#
_symmetry.space_group_name_H-M   'P 1'
#
loop_
_entity.id
_entity.type
_entity.pdbx_description
1 polymer ?
#
loop_
_entity_poly.entity_id
_entity_poly.type
_entity_poly.pdbx_seq_one_letter_code
_entity_poly.pdbx_strand_id
1 'polypeptide(L)'
;MSLSRTLSATGLIRPTRRRGFCPACRFLFAGAGEQRGGEVELAPPAFAALAFLIVAAIAWALVVRESRSSGDMGMGLGSFESFTASWVVMMAAIMLPSAMPLVFEFGRNAEGRKGWQAAMGMLGATYLLIWLAFGIACYLVVSALPMSWTDERLAGGLALALAGVYGLTPLKRASEARCRELCALHGPLPFNLMRSAVFVGANYGPSCVGCSAALMVAMVLIGMSSLIWVVILGGVVLVYKLAPAPSMWQTLMLSAALGALAIVYV
;
A
#
# COMPACT_ATOMS: atom_id res chain seq x y z
N MET A 1 25.56 38.58 -10.20
CA MET A 1 24.49 38.08 -9.30
C MET A 1 23.72 37.00 -10.04
N SER A 2 23.76 35.76 -9.56
CA SER A 2 23.33 34.54 -10.28
C SER A 2 21.80 34.40 -10.35
N LEU A 3 21.29 34.06 -11.53
CA LEU A 3 19.89 33.76 -11.90
C LEU A 3 19.19 32.76 -10.94
N SER A 4 19.97 32.01 -10.16
CA SER A 4 19.48 31.09 -9.15
C SER A 4 18.83 31.75 -7.93
N ARG A 5 19.20 32.99 -7.57
CA ARG A 5 18.62 33.66 -6.37
C ARG A 5 17.23 34.24 -6.60
N THR A 6 16.90 34.65 -7.83
CA THR A 6 15.58 35.19 -8.18
C THR A 6 14.52 34.10 -8.30
N LEU A 7 14.89 32.87 -8.70
CA LEU A 7 13.98 31.72 -8.76
C LEU A 7 13.62 31.13 -7.39
N SER A 8 14.44 31.36 -6.36
CA SER A 8 14.12 30.92 -4.98
C SER A 8 13.13 31.83 -4.25
N ALA A 9 12.99 33.11 -4.67
CA ALA A 9 12.09 34.06 -4.01
C ALA A 9 10.62 33.87 -4.40
N THR A 10 10.34 33.23 -5.54
CA THR A 10 8.98 32.99 -6.06
C THR A 10 8.31 31.71 -5.55
N GLY A 11 8.93 30.99 -4.59
CA GLY A 11 8.28 29.84 -3.92
C GLY A 11 8.02 28.62 -4.81
N LEU A 12 8.50 28.62 -6.06
CA LEU A 12 8.24 27.57 -7.06
C LEU A 12 9.20 26.38 -6.97
N ILE A 13 10.26 26.48 -6.16
CA ILE A 13 11.19 25.39 -5.89
C ILE A 13 11.50 25.37 -4.39
N ARG A 14 10.79 24.50 -3.64
CA ARG A 14 11.28 24.08 -2.33
C ARG A 14 12.47 23.15 -2.56
N PRO A 15 13.68 23.47 -2.05
CA PRO A 15 14.76 22.49 -2.04
C PRO A 15 14.32 21.35 -1.11
N THR A 16 13.91 20.22 -1.69
CA THR A 16 13.76 18.96 -0.97
C THR A 16 15.14 18.64 -0.40
N ARG A 17 15.27 18.80 0.91
CA ARG A 17 16.49 18.58 1.65
C ARG A 17 16.89 17.11 1.47
N ARG A 18 17.84 16.89 0.56
CA ARG A 18 18.50 15.60 0.33
C ARG A 18 19.12 15.11 1.64
N ARG A 19 18.54 14.07 2.24
CA ARG A 19 19.24 12.88 2.77
C ARG A 19 18.31 11.69 2.64
N GLY A 20 18.02 11.32 1.39
CA GLY A 20 17.27 10.12 1.06
C GLY A 20 18.20 8.91 1.14
N PHE A 21 18.24 8.23 2.28
CA PHE A 21 18.59 6.82 2.31
C PHE A 21 17.40 6.07 2.88
N CYS A 22 16.73 5.29 2.03
CA CYS A 22 15.55 4.52 2.39
C CYS A 22 15.96 3.36 3.31
N PRO A 23 15.42 3.23 4.54
CA PRO A 23 15.74 2.11 5.42
C PRO A 23 15.35 0.74 4.83
N ALA A 24 14.31 0.70 3.97
CA ALA A 24 13.91 -0.51 3.26
C ALA A 24 14.97 -0.98 2.24
N CYS A 25 15.71 -0.05 1.63
CA CYS A 25 16.86 -0.40 0.80
C CYS A 25 17.98 -1.01 1.65
N ARG A 26 18.20 -0.54 2.89
CA ARG A 26 19.18 -1.17 3.79
C ARG A 26 18.81 -2.62 4.12
N PHE A 27 17.52 -2.93 4.37
CA PHE A 27 17.08 -4.30 4.65
C PHE A 27 17.17 -5.23 3.43
N LEU A 28 16.79 -4.76 2.24
CA LEU A 28 16.87 -5.54 1.01
C LEU A 28 18.33 -5.79 0.57
N PHE A 29 19.24 -4.81 0.78
CA PHE A 29 20.67 -4.98 0.47
C PHE A 29 21.48 -5.63 1.59
N ALA A 30 21.02 -5.61 2.85
CA ALA A 30 21.65 -6.36 3.94
C ALA A 30 21.57 -7.89 3.71
N GLY A 31 20.58 -8.36 2.95
CA GLY A 31 20.53 -9.76 2.50
C GLY A 31 21.57 -10.12 1.43
N ALA A 32 22.18 -9.14 0.76
CA ALA A 32 23.18 -9.34 -0.29
C ALA A 32 24.62 -9.03 0.15
N GLY A 33 24.80 -8.50 1.35
CA GLY A 33 26.10 -8.16 1.93
C GLY A 33 26.38 -9.00 3.17
N GLU A 34 27.26 -10.00 3.01
CA GLU A 34 27.88 -10.79 4.05
C GLU A 34 28.13 -10.01 5.36
N GLN A 35 27.44 -10.36 6.44
CA GLN A 35 27.76 -9.88 7.80
C GLN A 35 28.12 -11.05 8.72
N ARG A 36 29.43 -11.09 9.01
CA ARG A 36 30.09 -11.82 10.09
C ARG A 36 29.40 -11.60 11.45
N GLY A 37 28.99 -12.70 12.06
CA GLY A 37 29.19 -13.04 13.48
C GLY A 37 29.07 -11.94 14.54
N GLY A 38 27.86 -11.45 14.79
CA GLY A 38 27.48 -10.80 16.05
C GLY A 38 26.12 -11.35 16.48
N GLU A 39 25.96 -11.73 17.76
CA GLU A 39 24.70 -12.21 18.33
C GLU A 39 23.52 -11.34 17.90
N VAL A 40 22.52 -11.98 17.31
CA VAL A 40 21.30 -11.32 16.81
C VAL A 40 20.41 -11.01 18.02
N GLU A 41 20.70 -9.94 18.74
CA GLU A 41 19.75 -9.36 19.70
C GLU A 41 18.61 -8.74 18.89
N LEU A 42 17.49 -9.46 18.82
CA LEU A 42 16.33 -9.08 18.03
C LEU A 42 15.71 -7.81 18.62
N ALA A 43 16.00 -6.65 18.03
CA ALA A 43 15.52 -5.37 18.53
C ALA A 43 13.99 -5.37 18.71
N PRO A 44 13.42 -4.85 19.81
CA PRO A 44 11.99 -4.66 20.04
C PRO A 44 11.12 -4.22 18.83
N PRO A 45 11.54 -3.33 17.91
CA PRO A 45 10.79 -3.02 16.69
C PRO A 45 10.60 -4.22 15.75
N ALA A 46 11.49 -5.21 15.77
CA ALA A 46 11.35 -6.44 15.00
C ALA A 46 10.16 -7.28 15.48
N PHE A 47 9.85 -7.28 16.78
CA PHE A 47 8.67 -7.98 17.31
C PHE A 47 7.36 -7.33 16.83
N ALA A 48 7.31 -6.01 16.74
CA ALA A 48 6.13 -5.33 16.21
C ALA A 48 5.97 -5.56 14.69
N ALA A 49 7.07 -5.53 13.94
CA ALA A 49 7.03 -5.89 12.52
C ALA A 49 6.59 -7.36 12.32
N LEU A 50 7.12 -8.27 13.15
CA LEU A 50 6.71 -9.67 13.16
C LEU A 50 5.22 -9.82 13.48
N ALA A 51 4.69 -9.09 14.46
CA ALA A 51 3.27 -9.10 14.77
C ALA A 51 2.41 -8.66 13.59
N PHE A 52 2.80 -7.60 12.86
CA PHE A 52 2.10 -7.18 11.65
C PHE A 52 2.18 -8.23 10.53
N LEU A 53 3.33 -8.89 10.37
CA LEU A 53 3.50 -9.98 9.39
C LEU A 53 2.67 -11.21 9.75
N ILE A 54 2.58 -11.56 11.04
CA ILE A 54 1.71 -12.64 11.53
C ILE A 54 0.25 -12.30 11.22
N VAL A 55 -0.19 -11.07 11.51
CA VAL A 55 -1.55 -10.62 11.17
C VAL A 55 -1.79 -10.70 9.66
N ALA A 56 -0.84 -10.26 8.83
CA ALA A 56 -0.95 -10.36 7.38
C ALA A 56 -0.99 -11.82 6.88
N ALA A 57 -0.21 -12.71 7.48
CA ALA A 57 -0.21 -14.14 7.16
C ALA A 57 -1.53 -14.82 7.53
N ILE A 58 -2.08 -14.49 8.71
CA ILE A 58 -3.42 -14.94 9.13
C ILE A 58 -4.47 -14.41 8.16
N ALA A 59 -4.40 -13.14 7.77
CA ALA A 59 -5.32 -12.54 6.80
C ALA A 59 -5.25 -13.26 5.44
N TRP A 60 -4.06 -13.57 4.93
CA TRP A 60 -3.91 -14.39 3.73
C TRP A 60 -4.54 -15.78 3.87
N ALA A 61 -4.35 -16.44 5.00
CA ALA A 61 -4.98 -17.74 5.25
C ALA A 61 -6.51 -17.64 5.23
N LEU A 62 -7.08 -16.54 5.76
CA LEU A 62 -8.52 -16.28 5.69
C LEU A 62 -8.99 -16.03 4.25
N VAL A 63 -8.29 -15.21 3.46
CA VAL A 63 -8.59 -14.99 2.04
C VAL A 63 -8.59 -16.31 1.26
N VAL A 64 -7.61 -17.18 1.48
CA VAL A 64 -7.52 -18.49 0.82
C VAL A 64 -8.65 -19.41 1.26
N ARG A 65 -9.00 -19.41 2.55
CA ARG A 65 -10.11 -20.22 3.07
C ARG A 65 -11.44 -19.78 2.48
N GLU A 66 -11.70 -18.48 2.46
CA GLU A 66 -12.91 -17.90 1.90
C GLU A 66 -13.05 -18.20 0.41
N SER A 67 -11.96 -18.04 -0.36
CA SER A 67 -11.96 -18.39 -1.78
C SER A 67 -12.20 -19.89 -2.04
N ARG A 68 -11.81 -20.79 -1.12
CA ARG A 68 -12.07 -22.23 -1.25
C ARG A 68 -13.49 -22.62 -0.84
N SER A 69 -14.08 -21.92 0.13
CA SER A 69 -15.46 -22.16 0.57
C SER A 69 -16.50 -21.57 -0.37
N SER A 70 -16.18 -20.42 -0.96
CA SER A 70 -17.00 -19.71 -1.94
C SER A 70 -16.67 -20.23 -3.33
N GLY A 71 -17.02 -21.50 -3.61
CA GLY A 71 -16.86 -22.06 -4.96
C GLY A 71 -17.68 -21.26 -5.96
N ASP A 72 -17.01 -20.67 -6.96
CA ASP A 72 -17.52 -20.04 -8.19
C ASP A 72 -18.92 -19.38 -8.06
N MET A 73 -19.13 -18.62 -6.98
CA MET A 73 -20.36 -17.85 -6.81
C MET A 73 -20.21 -16.55 -7.58
N GLY A 74 -21.17 -16.31 -8.49
CA GLY A 74 -21.16 -15.21 -9.46
C GLY A 74 -20.80 -13.85 -8.86
N MET A 75 -20.15 -13.02 -9.69
CA MET A 75 -19.50 -11.74 -9.37
C MET A 75 -20.47 -10.60 -8.94
N GLY A 76 -21.30 -10.84 -7.93
CA GLY A 76 -21.96 -9.79 -7.18
C GLY A 76 -21.07 -9.33 -6.03
N LEU A 77 -21.04 -8.02 -5.73
CA LEU A 77 -20.37 -7.46 -4.55
C LEU A 77 -20.87 -8.04 -3.21
N GLY A 78 -21.88 -8.92 -3.22
CA GLY A 78 -22.52 -9.46 -2.03
C GLY A 78 -23.32 -8.39 -1.28
N SER A 79 -23.69 -8.69 -0.05
CA SER A 79 -24.21 -7.67 0.87
C SER A 79 -23.09 -6.72 1.30
N PHE A 80 -23.44 -5.48 1.66
CA PHE A 80 -22.49 -4.48 2.16
C PHE A 80 -21.61 -5.02 3.31
N GLU A 81 -22.19 -5.81 4.21
CA GLU A 81 -21.48 -6.42 5.34
C GLU A 81 -20.44 -7.44 4.88
N SER A 82 -20.82 -8.33 3.97
CA SER A 82 -19.91 -9.35 3.41
C SER A 82 -18.77 -8.71 2.61
N PHE A 83 -19.07 -7.69 1.80
CA PHE A 83 -18.06 -6.92 1.08
C PHE A 83 -17.08 -6.28 2.05
N THR A 84 -17.58 -5.59 3.07
CA THR A 84 -16.76 -4.83 4.01
C THR A 84 -15.84 -5.75 4.81
N ALA A 85 -16.35 -6.89 5.27
CA ALA A 85 -15.54 -7.89 5.99
C ALA A 85 -14.42 -8.46 5.09
N SER A 86 -14.78 -8.94 3.90
CA SER A 86 -13.83 -9.50 2.93
C SER A 86 -12.78 -8.47 2.51
N TRP A 87 -13.21 -7.23 2.28
CA TRP A 87 -12.36 -6.11 1.92
C TRP A 87 -11.31 -5.82 2.98
N VAL A 88 -11.70 -5.70 4.24
CA VAL A 88 -10.75 -5.42 5.34
C VAL A 88 -9.73 -6.55 5.49
N VAL A 89 -10.18 -7.81 5.41
CA VAL A 89 -9.28 -8.98 5.47
C VAL A 89 -8.30 -8.96 4.30
N MET A 90 -8.77 -8.71 3.08
CA MET A 90 -7.92 -8.60 1.89
C MET A 90 -6.92 -7.43 1.99
N MET A 91 -7.35 -6.27 2.47
CA MET A 91 -6.45 -5.13 2.70
C MET A 91 -5.42 -5.45 3.78
N ALA A 92 -5.79 -6.15 4.85
CA ALA A 92 -4.83 -6.63 5.84
C ALA A 92 -3.84 -7.65 5.26
N ALA A 93 -4.26 -8.49 4.31
CA ALA A 93 -3.38 -9.46 3.66
C ALA A 93 -2.32 -8.78 2.77
N ILE A 94 -2.71 -7.76 1.99
CA ILE A 94 -1.85 -7.20 0.93
C ILE A 94 -1.22 -5.87 1.33
N MET A 95 -1.99 -4.98 1.99
CA MET A 95 -1.56 -3.61 2.26
C MET A 95 -0.74 -3.47 3.54
N LEU A 96 -0.95 -4.34 4.52
CA LEU A 96 -0.19 -4.34 5.78
C LEU A 96 1.31 -4.63 5.57
N PRO A 97 1.70 -5.64 4.75
CA PRO A 97 3.10 -5.86 4.40
C PRO A 97 3.74 -4.65 3.69
N SER A 98 2.96 -3.91 2.91
CA SER A 98 3.49 -2.72 2.21
C SER A 98 3.81 -1.55 3.15
N ALA A 99 3.25 -1.54 4.36
CA ALA A 99 3.51 -0.54 5.39
C ALA A 99 4.72 -0.91 6.29
N MET A 100 5.38 -2.05 6.06
CA MET A 100 6.52 -2.51 6.88
C MET A 100 7.59 -1.44 7.11
N PRO A 101 8.07 -0.69 6.10
CA PRO A 101 9.11 0.32 6.32
C PRO A 101 8.68 1.39 7.34
N LEU A 102 7.41 1.81 7.28
CA LEU A 102 6.84 2.76 8.23
C LEU A 102 6.71 2.15 9.63
N VAL A 103 6.25 0.90 9.72
CA VAL A 103 6.11 0.16 10.99
C VAL A 103 7.46 0.04 11.70
N PHE A 104 8.53 -0.28 10.96
CA PHE A 104 9.88 -0.35 11.52
C PHE A 104 10.36 1.02 12.03
N GLU A 105 10.20 2.07 11.24
CA GLU A 105 10.70 3.40 11.60
C GLU A 105 9.91 4.00 12.77
N PHE A 106 8.58 3.84 12.77
CA PHE A 106 7.74 4.26 13.90
C PHE A 106 8.07 3.44 15.15
N GLY A 107 8.23 2.12 15.02
CA GLY A 107 8.59 1.23 16.12
C GLY A 107 9.91 1.62 16.77
N ARG A 108 10.94 1.91 15.95
CA ARG A 108 12.26 2.37 16.42
C ARG A 108 12.19 3.68 17.19
N ASN A 109 11.34 4.62 16.77
CA ASN A 109 11.15 5.90 17.45
C ASN A 109 10.25 5.78 18.71
N ALA A 110 9.38 4.78 18.74
CA ALA A 110 8.44 4.50 19.82
C ALA A 110 9.03 3.63 20.94
N GLU A 111 10.05 2.84 20.64
CA GLU A 111 10.71 1.91 21.54
C GLU A 111 11.16 2.59 22.85
N GLY A 112 11.06 1.85 23.96
CA GLY A 112 11.41 2.34 25.30
C GLY A 112 10.39 3.30 25.93
N ARG A 113 9.39 3.77 25.17
CA ARG A 113 8.30 4.62 25.70
C ARG A 113 7.16 3.75 26.25
N LYS A 114 6.55 4.20 27.35
CA LYS A 114 5.35 3.55 27.92
C LYS A 114 4.22 3.51 26.89
N GLY A 115 3.64 2.34 26.66
CA GLY A 115 2.51 2.14 25.74
C GLY A 115 2.86 2.04 24.26
N TRP A 116 4.13 1.83 23.91
CA TRP A 116 4.56 1.73 22.50
C TRP A 116 3.85 0.63 21.70
N GLN A 117 3.56 -0.53 22.31
CA GLN A 117 2.81 -1.62 21.68
C GLN A 117 1.39 -1.19 21.26
N ALA A 118 0.68 -0.50 22.15
CA ALA A 118 -0.65 0.01 21.85
C ALA A 118 -0.61 1.11 20.76
N ALA A 119 0.47 1.89 20.67
CA ALA A 119 0.64 2.87 19.61
C ALA A 119 0.92 2.21 18.25
N MET A 120 1.68 1.11 18.23
CA MET A 120 1.83 0.28 17.02
C MET A 120 0.47 -0.27 16.56
N GLY A 121 -0.33 -0.80 17.48
CA GLY A 121 -1.69 -1.26 17.18
C GLY A 121 -2.57 -0.13 16.61
N MET A 122 -2.50 1.06 17.21
CA MET A 122 -3.24 2.25 16.75
C MET A 122 -2.80 2.71 15.36
N LEU A 123 -1.50 2.64 15.05
CA LEU A 123 -0.97 2.96 13.72
C LEU A 123 -1.59 2.03 12.67
N GLY A 124 -1.56 0.71 12.94
CA GLY A 124 -2.15 -0.30 12.06
C GLY A 124 -3.67 -0.14 11.90
N ALA A 125 -4.38 0.12 13.00
CA ALA A 125 -5.82 0.35 12.99
C ALA A 125 -6.19 1.59 12.18
N THR A 126 -5.48 2.71 12.36
CA THR A 126 -5.72 3.94 11.60
C THR A 126 -5.49 3.72 10.10
N TYR A 127 -4.45 2.96 9.75
CA TYR A 127 -4.16 2.61 8.36
C TYR A 127 -5.25 1.74 7.73
N LEU A 128 -5.70 0.69 8.42
CA LEU A 128 -6.79 -0.17 7.96
C LEU A 128 -8.12 0.59 7.86
N LEU A 129 -8.38 1.55 8.74
CA LEU A 129 -9.59 2.36 8.73
C LEU A 129 -9.67 3.25 7.48
N ILE A 130 -8.53 3.76 6.99
CA ILE A 130 -8.45 4.52 5.73
C ILE A 130 -8.72 3.61 4.54
N TRP A 131 -8.19 2.39 4.56
CA TRP A 131 -8.48 1.38 3.54
C TRP A 131 -9.94 0.94 3.53
N LEU A 132 -10.54 0.78 4.71
CA LEU A 132 -11.96 0.51 4.88
C LEU A 132 -12.80 1.64 4.28
N ALA A 133 -12.49 2.90 4.61
CA ALA A 133 -13.20 4.06 4.05
C ALA A 133 -13.10 4.11 2.52
N PHE A 134 -11.95 3.78 1.95
CA PHE A 134 -11.77 3.68 0.51
C PHE A 134 -12.62 2.55 -0.10
N GLY A 135 -12.65 1.37 0.50
CA GLY A 135 -13.49 0.25 0.05
C GLY A 135 -14.98 0.59 0.08
N ILE A 136 -15.46 1.22 1.16
CA ILE A 136 -16.85 1.69 1.27
C ILE A 136 -17.16 2.68 0.15
N ALA A 137 -16.27 3.64 -0.12
CA ALA A 137 -16.45 4.59 -1.22
C ALA A 137 -16.54 3.88 -2.58
N CYS A 138 -15.67 2.89 -2.84
CA CYS A 138 -15.75 2.07 -4.04
C CYS A 138 -17.07 1.31 -4.14
N TYR A 139 -17.51 0.65 -3.07
CA TYR A 139 -18.78 -0.08 -3.03
C TYR A 139 -19.96 0.84 -3.37
N LEU A 140 -20.03 2.02 -2.75
CA LEU A 140 -21.11 2.98 -3.00
C LEU A 140 -21.11 3.46 -4.45
N VAL A 141 -19.95 3.82 -5.01
CA VAL A 141 -19.82 4.23 -6.41
C VAL A 141 -20.28 3.13 -7.35
N VAL A 142 -19.81 1.89 -7.13
CA VAL A 142 -20.15 0.74 -7.98
C VAL A 142 -21.63 0.41 -7.88
N SER A 143 -22.22 0.45 -6.68
CA SER A 143 -23.65 0.20 -6.45
C SER A 143 -24.58 1.27 -7.04
N ALA A 144 -24.10 2.51 -7.19
CA ALA A 144 -24.87 3.62 -7.74
C ALA A 144 -24.82 3.72 -9.27
N LEU A 145 -23.85 3.07 -9.92
CA LEU A 145 -23.73 3.08 -11.37
C LEU A 145 -24.78 2.14 -11.98
N PRO A 146 -25.66 2.62 -12.89
CA PRO A 146 -26.68 1.81 -13.54
C PRO A 146 -26.10 0.91 -14.65
N MET A 147 -24.85 0.46 -14.49
CA MET A 147 -24.23 -0.48 -15.43
C MET A 147 -24.86 -1.85 -15.19
N SER A 148 -25.64 -2.31 -16.16
CA SER A 148 -25.88 -3.73 -16.33
C SER A 148 -24.52 -4.37 -16.56
N TRP A 149 -24.02 -5.17 -15.62
CA TRP A 149 -22.78 -5.94 -15.74
C TRP A 149 -22.94 -7.08 -16.76
N THR A 150 -23.42 -6.75 -17.97
CA THR A 150 -23.71 -7.72 -19.02
C THR A 150 -22.45 -8.30 -19.64
N ASP A 151 -21.28 -7.70 -19.38
CA ASP A 151 -20.00 -8.23 -19.83
C ASP A 151 -18.90 -8.00 -18.77
N GLU A 152 -18.88 -8.91 -17.79
CA GLU A 152 -17.96 -8.90 -16.63
C GLU A 152 -16.48 -8.86 -17.03
N ARG A 153 -16.14 -9.50 -18.16
CA ARG A 153 -14.78 -9.50 -18.72
C ARG A 153 -14.38 -8.12 -19.21
N LEU A 154 -15.31 -7.43 -19.87
CA LEU A 154 -15.08 -6.09 -20.41
C LEU A 154 -14.90 -5.06 -19.30
N ALA A 155 -15.69 -5.17 -18.22
CA ALA A 155 -15.54 -4.31 -17.03
C ALA A 155 -14.17 -4.50 -16.34
N GLY A 156 -13.73 -5.74 -16.17
CA GLY A 156 -12.41 -6.03 -15.59
C GLY A 156 -11.26 -5.60 -16.50
N GLY A 157 -11.36 -5.84 -17.80
CA GLY A 157 -10.37 -5.38 -18.79
C GLY A 157 -10.23 -3.86 -18.81
N LEU A 158 -11.34 -3.13 -18.78
CA LEU A 158 -11.35 -1.67 -18.66
C LEU A 158 -10.70 -1.21 -17.35
N ALA A 159 -10.98 -1.89 -16.23
CA ALA A 159 -10.36 -1.56 -14.95
C ALA A 159 -8.83 -1.73 -14.97
N LEU A 160 -8.33 -2.82 -15.56
CA LEU A 160 -6.89 -3.04 -15.73
C LEU A 160 -6.25 -2.02 -16.67
N ALA A 161 -6.93 -1.68 -17.77
CA ALA A 161 -6.48 -0.64 -18.70
C ALA A 161 -6.38 0.73 -18.00
N LEU A 162 -7.41 1.12 -17.25
CA LEU A 162 -7.41 2.34 -16.44
C LEU A 162 -6.31 2.30 -15.37
N ALA A 163 -6.03 1.14 -14.76
CA ALA A 163 -4.91 0.98 -13.84
C ALA A 163 -3.55 1.19 -14.52
N GLY A 164 -3.37 0.68 -15.73
CA GLY A 164 -2.18 0.92 -16.56
C GLY A 164 -1.98 2.40 -16.88
N VAL A 165 -3.04 3.10 -17.30
CA VAL A 165 -3.03 4.55 -17.60
C VAL A 165 -2.77 5.36 -16.33
N TYR A 166 -3.46 5.04 -15.23
CA TYR A 166 -3.21 5.64 -13.92
C TYR A 166 -1.75 5.51 -13.51
N GLY A 167 -1.14 4.38 -13.86
CA GLY A 167 0.27 4.07 -13.75
C GLY A 167 1.22 5.19 -14.18
N LEU A 168 0.86 5.95 -15.23
CA LEU A 168 1.68 6.99 -15.86
C LEU A 168 1.37 8.41 -15.38
N THR A 169 0.29 8.57 -14.61
CA THR A 169 -0.21 9.90 -14.21
C THR A 169 0.77 10.64 -13.27
N PRO A 170 0.84 11.97 -13.36
CA PRO A 170 1.63 12.77 -12.42
C PRO A 170 1.09 12.68 -10.99
N LEU A 171 -0.23 12.44 -10.83
CA LEU A 171 -0.88 12.27 -9.54
C LEU A 171 -0.31 11.05 -8.79
N LYS A 172 -0.23 9.89 -9.46
CA LYS A 172 0.37 8.69 -8.88
C LYS A 172 1.82 8.90 -8.48
N ARG A 173 2.62 9.54 -9.35
CA ARG A 173 4.03 9.86 -9.05
C ARG A 173 4.17 10.77 -7.82
N ALA A 174 3.31 11.77 -7.67
CA ALA A 174 3.30 12.65 -6.50
C ALA A 174 2.91 11.91 -5.21
N SER A 175 1.88 11.05 -5.27
CA SER A 175 1.47 10.21 -4.14
C SER A 175 2.55 9.22 -3.73
N GLU A 176 3.25 8.62 -4.70
CA GLU A 176 4.35 7.70 -4.43
C GLU A 176 5.55 8.40 -3.80
N ALA A 177 5.95 9.56 -4.31
CA ALA A 177 7.02 10.36 -3.72
C ALA A 177 6.73 10.70 -2.26
N ARG A 178 5.49 11.12 -1.96
CA ARG A 178 5.02 11.40 -0.60
C ARG A 178 4.99 10.15 0.28
N CYS A 179 4.53 9.02 -0.25
CA CYS A 179 4.53 7.73 0.44
C CYS A 179 5.95 7.33 0.86
N ARG A 180 6.93 7.47 -0.05
CA ARG A 180 8.35 7.19 0.21
C ARG A 180 8.95 8.16 1.23
N GLU A 181 8.61 9.44 1.17
CA GLU A 181 9.05 10.45 2.14
C GLU A 181 8.54 10.13 3.55
N LEU A 182 7.26 9.76 3.69
CA LEU A 182 6.65 9.37 4.96
C LEU A 182 7.19 8.03 5.50
N CYS A 183 7.54 7.08 4.64
CA CYS A 183 8.22 5.84 5.04
C CYS A 183 9.66 6.08 5.53
N ALA A 184 10.30 7.14 5.06
CA ALA A 184 11.63 7.55 5.50
C ALA A 184 11.56 8.54 6.68
N LEU A 185 10.60 8.36 7.60
CA LEU A 185 10.33 9.25 8.71
C LEU A 185 11.57 9.42 9.62
N HIS A 186 12.45 10.37 9.30
CA HIS A 186 13.63 10.67 10.09
C HIS A 186 13.30 11.82 11.04
N GLY A 187 12.98 11.51 12.29
CA GLY A 187 12.85 12.55 13.32
C GLY A 187 12.04 12.14 14.53
N PRO A 188 12.11 12.94 15.62
CA PRO A 188 11.32 12.74 16.81
C PRO A 188 9.82 12.85 16.49
N LEU A 189 9.03 11.98 17.11
CA LEU A 189 7.57 12.01 17.00
C LEU A 189 7.01 13.37 17.48
N PRO A 190 6.13 14.02 16.71
CA PRO A 190 5.71 15.41 16.96
C PRO A 190 4.78 15.56 18.17
N PHE A 191 4.12 14.48 18.61
CA PHE A 191 3.13 14.49 19.69
C PHE A 191 3.41 13.38 20.70
N ASN A 192 2.46 13.19 21.64
CA ASN A 192 2.41 11.96 22.43
C ASN A 192 2.32 10.72 21.52
N LEU A 193 2.67 9.56 22.06
CA LEU A 193 2.89 8.36 21.27
C LEU A 193 1.65 7.90 20.49
N MET A 194 0.48 7.90 21.14
CA MET A 194 -0.80 7.52 20.52
C MET A 194 -1.24 8.50 19.44
N ARG A 195 -1.19 9.80 19.73
CA ARG A 195 -1.56 10.85 18.78
C ARG A 195 -0.60 10.88 17.59
N SER A 196 0.67 10.57 17.82
CA SER A 196 1.64 10.40 16.73
C SER A 196 1.32 9.18 15.87
N ALA A 197 0.89 8.05 16.46
CA ALA A 197 0.45 6.88 15.69
C ALA A 197 -0.73 7.21 14.78
N VAL A 198 -1.76 7.87 15.32
CA VAL A 198 -2.93 8.31 14.54
C VAL A 198 -2.53 9.33 13.47
N PHE A 199 -1.73 10.32 13.82
CA PHE A 199 -1.29 11.36 12.88
C PHE A 199 -0.47 10.77 11.72
N VAL A 200 0.49 9.89 12.03
CA VAL A 200 1.31 9.24 11.02
C VAL A 200 0.45 8.34 10.13
N GLY A 201 -0.43 7.52 10.71
CA GLY A 201 -1.37 6.69 9.96
C GLY A 201 -2.30 7.51 9.04
N ALA A 202 -2.85 8.61 9.54
CA ALA A 202 -3.75 9.50 8.81
C ALA A 202 -3.08 10.26 7.65
N ASN A 203 -1.78 10.54 7.75
CA ASN A 203 -1.03 11.16 6.65
C ASN A 203 -0.51 10.13 5.64
N TYR A 204 -0.12 8.94 6.13
CA TYR A 204 0.39 7.86 5.28
C TYR A 204 -0.71 7.19 4.45
N GLY A 205 -1.86 6.88 5.08
CA GLY A 205 -2.95 6.14 4.45
C GLY A 205 -3.42 6.74 3.12
N PRO A 206 -3.77 8.04 3.01
CA PRO A 206 -4.25 8.63 1.76
C PRO A 206 -3.18 8.65 0.67
N SER A 207 -1.91 8.84 1.06
CA SER A 207 -0.77 8.76 0.14
C SER A 207 -0.59 7.34 -0.39
N CYS A 208 -0.77 6.34 0.48
CA CYS A 208 -0.72 4.92 0.15
C CYS A 208 -1.89 4.49 -0.76
N VAL A 209 -3.10 4.99 -0.49
CA VAL A 209 -4.25 4.82 -1.38
C VAL A 209 -3.93 5.45 -2.74
N GLY A 210 -3.49 6.70 -2.78
CA GLY A 210 -3.15 7.39 -4.04
C GLY A 210 -2.03 6.73 -4.86
N CYS A 211 -1.12 5.95 -4.26
CA CYS A 211 -0.12 5.24 -5.06
C CYS A 211 -0.65 3.94 -5.69
N SER A 212 -1.75 3.37 -5.16
CA SER A 212 -2.28 2.06 -5.56
C SER A 212 -3.78 2.04 -5.92
N ALA A 213 -4.45 3.20 -5.92
CA ALA A 213 -5.91 3.32 -6.05
C ALA A 213 -6.47 2.59 -7.27
N ALA A 214 -5.87 2.75 -8.44
CA ALA A 214 -6.41 2.13 -9.65
C ALA A 214 -6.23 0.59 -9.68
N LEU A 215 -5.14 0.07 -9.11
CA LEU A 215 -4.97 -1.37 -8.91
C LEU A 215 -6.01 -1.92 -7.94
N MET A 216 -6.37 -1.13 -6.92
CA MET A 216 -7.37 -1.51 -5.93
C MET A 216 -8.78 -1.49 -6.52
N VAL A 217 -9.08 -0.51 -7.38
CA VAL A 217 -10.33 -0.49 -8.14
C VAL A 217 -10.40 -1.71 -9.07
N ALA A 218 -9.33 -2.02 -9.81
CA ALA A 218 -9.26 -3.24 -10.61
C ALA A 218 -9.46 -4.51 -9.76
N MET A 219 -8.91 -4.54 -8.55
CA MET A 219 -9.11 -5.64 -7.60
C MET A 219 -10.57 -5.77 -7.15
N VAL A 220 -11.29 -4.66 -6.90
CA VAL A 220 -12.73 -4.70 -6.57
C VAL A 220 -13.53 -5.31 -7.73
N LEU A 221 -13.15 -4.95 -8.96
CA LEU A 221 -13.90 -5.30 -10.16
C LEU A 221 -13.60 -6.70 -10.71
N ILE A 222 -12.40 -7.24 -10.43
CA ILE A 222 -11.92 -8.53 -10.94
C ILE A 222 -11.64 -9.53 -9.82
N GLY A 223 -11.03 -9.05 -8.74
CA GLY A 223 -10.28 -9.86 -7.78
C GLY A 223 -11.14 -10.55 -6.72
N MET A 224 -12.39 -10.16 -6.51
CA MET A 224 -13.22 -10.86 -5.50
C MET A 224 -13.62 -12.27 -5.94
N SER A 225 -13.63 -12.55 -7.25
CA SER A 225 -14.02 -13.87 -7.78
C SER A 225 -12.84 -14.84 -7.95
N SER A 226 -11.61 -14.35 -7.99
CA SER A 226 -10.45 -15.18 -8.34
C SER A 226 -9.24 -14.90 -7.45
N LEU A 227 -8.90 -15.90 -6.64
CA LEU A 227 -7.70 -15.89 -5.81
C LEU A 227 -6.42 -15.66 -6.62
N ILE A 228 -6.37 -16.14 -7.87
CA ILE A 228 -5.22 -15.95 -8.77
C ILE A 228 -5.00 -14.46 -9.02
N TRP A 229 -6.06 -13.71 -9.32
CA TRP A 229 -5.98 -12.27 -9.52
C TRP A 229 -5.63 -11.52 -8.24
N VAL A 230 -6.12 -11.96 -7.08
CA VAL A 230 -5.72 -11.40 -5.77
C VAL A 230 -4.22 -11.55 -5.54
N VAL A 231 -3.65 -12.72 -5.83
CA VAL A 231 -2.22 -12.98 -5.69
C VAL A 231 -1.41 -12.17 -6.69
N ILE A 232 -1.81 -12.13 -7.97
CA ILE A 232 -1.11 -11.37 -9.02
C ILE A 232 -1.10 -9.89 -8.68
N LEU A 233 -2.27 -9.29 -8.45
CA LEU A 233 -2.39 -7.86 -8.17
C LEU A 233 -1.72 -7.48 -6.84
N GLY A 234 -1.84 -8.34 -5.82
CA GLY A 234 -1.13 -8.16 -4.56
C GLY A 234 0.40 -8.15 -4.73
N GLY A 235 0.92 -9.10 -5.52
CA GLY A 235 2.34 -9.15 -5.88
C GLY A 235 2.78 -7.90 -6.63
N VAL A 236 2.01 -7.44 -7.62
CA VAL A 236 2.29 -6.20 -8.35
C VAL A 236 2.34 -4.99 -7.42
N VAL A 237 1.42 -4.87 -6.45
CA VAL A 237 1.44 -3.76 -5.49
C VAL A 237 2.66 -3.82 -4.57
N LEU A 238 3.04 -5.01 -4.11
CA LEU A 238 4.24 -5.19 -3.28
C LEU A 238 5.50 -4.82 -4.05
N VAL A 239 5.64 -5.30 -5.28
CA VAL A 239 6.76 -4.92 -6.16
C VAL A 239 6.76 -3.40 -6.37
N TYR A 240 5.60 -2.80 -6.66
CA TYR A 240 5.50 -1.36 -6.89
C TYR A 240 5.93 -0.53 -5.68
N LYS A 241 5.51 -0.94 -4.47
CA LYS A 241 5.79 -0.19 -3.23
C LYS A 241 7.17 -0.47 -2.66
N LEU A 242 7.71 -1.68 -2.84
CA LEU A 242 8.98 -2.11 -2.24
C LEU A 242 10.18 -1.97 -3.20
N ALA A 243 9.95 -1.82 -4.51
CA ALA A 243 11.03 -1.59 -5.46
C ALA A 243 11.80 -0.28 -5.14
N PRO A 244 13.14 -0.28 -5.28
CA PRO A 244 13.94 0.94 -5.20
C PRO A 244 13.45 1.97 -6.22
N ALA A 245 13.68 3.27 -5.93
CA ALA A 245 13.07 4.42 -6.63
C ALA A 245 12.84 4.14 -8.13
N PRO A 246 11.59 4.13 -8.60
CA PRO A 246 11.28 3.55 -9.88
C PRO A 246 11.92 4.41 -10.95
N SER A 247 12.81 3.79 -11.73
CA SER A 247 13.17 4.36 -13.00
C SER A 247 11.90 4.47 -13.84
N MET A 248 11.81 5.49 -14.68
CA MET A 248 10.69 5.67 -15.62
C MET A 248 10.37 4.36 -16.38
N TRP A 249 11.40 3.57 -16.67
CA TRP A 249 11.32 2.23 -17.25
C TRP A 249 10.51 1.23 -16.42
N GLN A 250 10.68 1.15 -15.10
CA GLN A 250 9.91 0.21 -14.27
C GLN A 250 8.42 0.57 -14.26
N THR A 251 8.09 1.85 -14.20
CA THR A 251 6.69 2.32 -14.29
C THR A 251 6.09 1.99 -15.65
N LEU A 252 6.85 2.18 -16.73
CA LEU A 252 6.42 1.82 -18.08
C LEU A 252 6.23 0.31 -18.25
N MET A 253 7.17 -0.51 -17.78
CA MET A 253 7.06 -1.98 -17.89
C MET A 253 5.85 -2.52 -17.12
N LEU A 254 5.58 -1.99 -15.93
CA LEU A 254 4.43 -2.41 -15.12
C LEU A 254 3.10 -1.91 -15.71
N SER A 255 3.05 -0.66 -16.21
CA SER A 255 1.88 -0.17 -16.95
C SER A 255 1.63 -1.00 -18.22
N ALA A 256 2.68 -1.39 -18.94
CA ALA A 256 2.59 -2.25 -20.11
C ALA A 256 2.13 -3.67 -19.74
N ALA A 257 2.64 -4.23 -18.63
CA ALA A 257 2.20 -5.53 -18.12
C ALA A 257 0.72 -5.52 -17.72
N LEU A 258 0.23 -4.45 -17.08
CA LEU A 258 -1.20 -4.30 -16.76
C LEU A 258 -2.04 -4.16 -18.03
N GLY A 259 -1.55 -3.44 -19.04
CA GLY A 259 -2.20 -3.38 -20.35
C GLY A 259 -2.24 -4.74 -21.06
N ALA A 260 -1.16 -5.52 -21.00
CA ALA A 260 -1.13 -6.87 -21.55
C ALA A 260 -2.08 -7.81 -20.78
N LEU A 261 -2.13 -7.71 -19.45
CA LEU A 261 -3.08 -8.46 -18.62
C LEU A 261 -4.54 -8.08 -18.92
N ALA A 262 -4.81 -6.81 -19.23
CA ALA A 262 -6.15 -6.38 -19.67
C ALA A 262 -6.56 -7.07 -20.98
N ILE A 263 -5.63 -7.22 -21.93
CA ILE A 263 -5.87 -7.90 -23.21
C ILE A 263 -6.09 -9.41 -23.02
N VAL A 264 -5.37 -10.03 -22.08
CA VAL A 264 -5.52 -11.47 -21.77
C VAL A 264 -6.83 -11.75 -21.01
N TYR A 265 -7.34 -10.77 -20.27
CA TYR A 265 -8.55 -10.93 -19.45
C TYR A 265 -9.86 -10.80 -20.25
N VAL A 266 -9.87 -10.01 -21.32
CA VAL A 266 -11.01 -9.82 -22.24
C VAL A 266 -11.05 -10.96 -23.25
#